data_AF-A0A151AQ86-F1
#
_entry.id   AF-A0A151AQ86-F1
#
_cell.length_a   1.000
_cell.length_b   1.000
_cell.length_c   1.000
_cell.angle_alpha   90.00
_cell.angle_beta   90.00
_cell.angle_gamma   90.00
#
_symmetry.space_group_name_H-M   'P 1'
#
loop_
_entity.id
_entity.type
_entity.pdbx_description
1 polymer ?
#
loop_
_entity_poly.entity_id
_entity_poly.type
_entity_poly.pdbx_seq_one_letter_code
_entity_poly.pdbx_strand_id
1 'polypeptide(L)'
;MKNRNLSKKAGFTLIELIIVMSIILVMASFLIPKFNGYRSKAQRLKVVDTGRQIYLAVMDSYIEGNESFSEIDISKATKELLGIDNIEVNESSENVVTVKYEVDKKQYYLEFNKTSTGFKIQDNAHNQIYPLTDSTQVSA
;
A
#
# COMPACT_ATOMS: atom_id res chain seq x y z
N MET A 1 72.06 -0.21 -17.52
CA MET A 1 71.55 0.05 -16.15
C MET A 1 70.07 0.34 -16.25
N LYS A 2 69.18 -0.47 -15.63
CA LYS A 2 67.72 -0.38 -15.80
C LYS A 2 67.07 -0.02 -14.45
N ASN A 3 66.73 1.25 -14.27
CA ASN A 3 66.02 1.74 -13.08
C ASN A 3 64.57 1.25 -13.11
N ARG A 4 64.18 0.43 -12.11
CA ARG A 4 62.80 -0.02 -11.93
C ARG A 4 62.08 0.96 -10.98
N ASN A 5 61.31 1.89 -11.55
CA ASN A 5 60.37 2.71 -10.79
C ASN A 5 59.22 1.81 -10.26
N LEU A 6 59.30 1.42 -9.00
CA LEU A 6 58.20 0.74 -8.29
C LEU A 6 57.11 1.77 -7.98
N SER A 7 56.11 1.85 -8.86
CA SER A 7 54.86 2.55 -8.60
C SER A 7 54.24 1.97 -7.31
N LYS A 8 54.27 2.74 -6.21
CA LYS A 8 53.56 2.38 -4.98
C LYS A 8 52.07 2.50 -5.28
N LYS A 9 51.36 1.37 -5.35
CA LYS A 9 49.90 1.38 -5.37
C LYS A 9 49.42 1.98 -4.05
N ALA A 10 48.76 3.13 -4.11
CA ALA A 10 48.05 3.69 -2.97
C ALA A 10 46.85 2.79 -2.67
N GLY A 11 46.82 2.20 -1.47
CA GLY A 11 45.70 1.43 -0.96
C GLY A 11 45.01 2.21 0.16
N PHE A 12 43.72 1.94 0.36
CA PHE A 12 42.97 2.46 1.51
C PHE A 12 43.53 1.88 2.81
N THR A 13 43.62 2.73 3.83
CA THR A 13 43.96 2.30 5.18
C THR A 13 42.73 1.74 5.90
N LEU A 14 42.94 0.80 6.83
CA LEU A 14 41.84 0.28 7.65
C LEU A 14 41.16 1.37 8.48
N ILE A 15 41.92 2.37 8.94
CA ILE A 15 41.39 3.46 9.75
C ILE A 15 40.46 4.38 8.94
N GLU A 16 40.80 4.67 7.68
CA GLU A 16 39.93 5.45 6.79
C GLU A 16 38.59 4.73 6.57
N LEU A 17 38.61 3.41 6.40
CA LEU A 17 37.39 2.62 6.24
C LEU A 17 36.52 2.64 7.50
N ILE A 18 37.13 2.49 8.68
CA ILE A 18 36.40 2.46 9.96
C ILE A 18 35.75 3.81 10.26
N ILE A 19 36.43 4.93 10.00
CA ILE A 19 35.87 6.28 10.22
C ILE A 19 34.64 6.49 9.32
N VAL A 20 34.71 6.09 8.04
CA VAL A 20 33.59 6.21 7.11
C VAL A 20 32.39 5.37 7.55
N MET A 21 32.62 4.10 7.92
CA MET A 21 31.55 3.24 8.44
C MET A 21 30.94 3.83 9.72
N SER A 22 31.75 4.42 10.60
CA SER A 22 31.28 5.04 11.84
C SER A 22 30.31 6.19 11.57
N ILE A 23 30.61 7.06 10.61
CA ILE A 23 29.72 8.19 10.25
C ILE A 23 28.42 7.67 9.61
N ILE A 24 28.50 6.68 8.72
CA ILE A 24 27.31 6.06 8.09
C ILE A 24 26.40 5.45 9.16
N LEU A 25 26.95 4.78 10.17
CA LEU A 25 26.18 4.15 11.24
C LEU A 25 25.44 5.18 12.11
N VAL A 26 26.09 6.30 12.45
CA VAL A 26 25.44 7.41 13.19
C VAL A 26 24.28 7.99 12.39
N MET A 27 24.46 8.23 11.08
CA MET A 27 23.37 8.73 10.24
C MET A 27 22.23 7.71 10.10
N ALA A 28 22.54 6.43 9.90
CA ALA A 28 21.56 5.38 9.76
C ALA A 28 20.68 5.22 11.02
N SER A 29 21.26 5.39 12.21
CA SER A 29 20.55 5.28 13.49
C SER A 29 19.31 6.19 13.57
N PHE A 30 19.40 7.45 13.12
CA PHE A 30 18.27 8.38 13.14
C PHE A 30 17.32 8.23 11.94
N LEU A 31 17.81 7.70 10.82
CA LEU A 31 17.06 7.63 9.57
C LEU A 31 16.10 6.43 9.51
N ILE A 32 16.50 5.28 10.08
CA ILE A 32 15.71 4.05 10.11
C ILE A 32 14.31 4.23 10.76
N PRO A 33 14.16 4.80 11.97
CA PRO A 33 12.83 4.91 12.61
C PRO A 33 11.88 5.80 11.81
N LYS A 34 12.37 6.93 11.26
CA LYS A 34 11.56 7.83 10.44
C LYS A 34 11.11 7.17 9.14
N PHE A 35 12.00 6.40 8.51
CA PHE A 35 11.68 5.67 7.28
C PHE A 35 10.54 4.64 7.49
N ASN A 36 10.52 3.95 8.63
CA ASN A 36 9.46 2.99 8.95
C ASN A 36 8.07 3.66 9.07
N GLY A 37 7.98 4.84 9.69
CA GLY A 37 6.72 5.59 9.78
C GLY A 37 6.21 6.12 8.43
N TYR A 38 7.11 6.62 7.56
CA TYR A 38 6.72 7.03 6.21
C TYR A 38 6.25 5.85 5.37
N ARG A 39 6.90 4.70 5.50
CA ARG A 39 6.51 3.48 4.78
C ARG A 39 5.13 2.99 5.18
N SER A 40 4.79 2.98 6.47
CA SER A 40 3.45 2.57 6.93
C SER A 40 2.37 3.53 6.44
N LYS A 41 2.62 4.84 6.47
CA LYS A 41 1.70 5.85 5.93
C LYS A 41 1.51 5.71 4.42
N ALA A 42 2.59 5.49 3.66
CA ALA A 42 2.52 5.27 2.23
C ALA A 42 1.76 3.98 1.88
N GLN A 43 1.99 2.89 2.62
CA GLN A 43 1.25 1.64 2.46
C GLN A 43 -0.24 1.85 2.73
N ARG A 44 -0.59 2.54 3.82
CA ARG A 44 -1.99 2.86 4.13
C ARG A 44 -2.63 3.71 3.03
N LEU A 45 -1.93 4.73 2.54
CA LEU A 45 -2.42 5.57 1.45
C LEU A 45 -2.67 4.75 0.18
N LYS A 46 -1.75 3.85 -0.17
CA LYS A 46 -1.91 2.93 -1.30
C LYS A 46 -3.16 2.06 -1.16
N VAL A 47 -3.39 1.48 0.02
CA VAL A 47 -4.59 0.66 0.30
C VAL A 47 -5.88 1.46 0.14
N VAL A 48 -5.90 2.69 0.64
CA VAL A 48 -7.07 3.58 0.54
C VAL A 48 -7.32 4.01 -0.90
N ASP A 49 -6.27 4.36 -1.64
CA ASP A 49 -6.37 4.77 -3.04
C ASP A 49 -6.85 3.63 -3.93
N THR A 50 -6.28 2.42 -3.79
CA THR A 50 -6.75 1.23 -4.50
C THR A 50 -8.21 0.91 -4.15
N GLY A 51 -8.59 0.94 -2.87
CA GLY A 51 -9.97 0.71 -2.45
C GLY A 51 -10.94 1.75 -3.03
N ARG A 52 -10.52 3.02 -3.12
CA ARG A 52 -11.31 4.08 -3.76
C ARG A 52 -11.47 3.83 -5.27
N GLN A 53 -10.41 3.43 -5.96
CA GLN A 53 -10.48 3.10 -7.39
C GLN A 53 -11.43 1.92 -7.65
N ILE A 54 -11.37 0.88 -6.80
CA ILE A 54 -12.30 -0.25 -6.85
C ILE A 54 -13.73 0.20 -6.61
N TYR A 55 -13.97 1.02 -5.57
CA TYR A 55 -15.30 1.59 -5.30
C TYR A 55 -15.87 2.29 -6.54
N LEU A 56 -15.08 3.13 -7.21
CA LEU A 56 -15.52 3.83 -8.41
C LEU A 56 -15.84 2.87 -9.55
N ALA A 57 -14.99 1.88 -9.81
CA ALA A 57 -15.24 0.87 -10.85
C ALA A 57 -16.51 0.03 -10.56
N VAL A 58 -16.74 -0.30 -9.29
CA VAL A 58 -17.94 -1.02 -8.83
C VAL A 58 -19.20 -0.15 -9.03
N MET A 59 -19.14 1.13 -8.67
CA MET A 59 -20.26 2.06 -8.86
C MET A 59 -20.56 2.32 -10.34
N ASP A 60 -19.52 2.42 -11.17
CA ASP A 60 -19.65 2.60 -12.62
C ASP A 60 -20.35 1.39 -13.24
N SER A 61 -19.87 0.17 -12.92
CA SER A 61 -20.50 -1.08 -13.32
C SER A 61 -21.95 -1.21 -12.82
N TYR A 62 -22.25 -0.72 -11.62
CA TYR A 62 -23.60 -0.73 -11.07
C TYR A 62 -24.57 0.16 -11.87
N ILE A 63 -24.10 1.33 -12.31
CA ILE A 63 -24.90 2.26 -13.12
C ILE A 63 -25.12 1.69 -14.52
N GLU A 64 -24.09 1.12 -15.13
CA GLU A 64 -24.20 0.50 -16.46
C GLU A 64 -25.07 -0.78 -16.44
N GLY A 65 -25.00 -1.55 -15.37
CA GLY A 65 -25.63 -2.86 -15.20
C GLY A 65 -27.11 -2.86 -14.80
N ASN A 66 -27.84 -1.76 -15.01
CA ASN A 66 -29.23 -1.58 -14.57
C ASN A 66 -29.44 -1.82 -13.06
N GLU A 67 -28.59 -1.20 -12.22
CA GLU A 67 -28.76 -1.20 -10.75
C GLU A 67 -28.65 -2.59 -10.10
N SER A 68 -27.91 -3.52 -10.74
CA SER A 68 -27.60 -4.83 -10.19
C SER A 68 -26.10 -4.98 -9.91
N PHE A 69 -25.73 -5.48 -8.74
CA PHE A 69 -24.35 -5.84 -8.42
C PHE A 69 -24.09 -7.26 -8.91
N SER A 70 -23.59 -7.35 -10.14
CA SER A 70 -23.11 -8.60 -10.72
C SER A 70 -21.62 -8.73 -10.44
N GLU A 71 -21.23 -9.78 -9.71
CA GLU A 71 -19.82 -10.08 -9.42
C GLU A 71 -18.99 -10.21 -10.70
N ILE A 72 -19.60 -10.73 -11.78
CA ILE A 72 -18.97 -10.92 -13.09
C ILE A 72 -18.61 -9.56 -13.72
N ASP A 73 -19.54 -8.60 -13.68
CA ASP A 73 -19.35 -7.28 -14.32
C ASP A 73 -18.35 -6.44 -13.55
N ILE A 74 -18.38 -6.51 -12.21
CA ILE A 74 -17.43 -5.85 -11.33
C ILE A 74 -16.02 -6.44 -11.50
N SER A 75 -15.90 -7.77 -11.54
CA SER A 75 -14.61 -8.45 -11.76
C SER A 75 -14.01 -8.06 -13.11
N LYS A 76 -14.85 -7.94 -14.15
CA LYS A 76 -14.41 -7.48 -15.48
C LYS A 76 -13.98 -6.01 -15.46
N ALA A 77 -14.80 -5.11 -14.92
CA ALA A 77 -14.51 -3.68 -14.86
C ALA A 77 -13.21 -3.40 -14.08
N THR A 78 -13.03 -4.08 -12.95
CA THR A 78 -11.82 -3.92 -12.13
C THR A 78 -10.58 -4.53 -12.80
N LYS A 79 -10.72 -5.62 -13.56
CA LYS A 79 -9.63 -6.15 -14.39
C LYS A 79 -9.26 -5.22 -15.54
N GLU A 80 -10.24 -4.69 -16.28
CA GLU A 80 -10.00 -3.86 -17.46
C GLU A 80 -9.49 -2.46 -17.08
N LEU A 81 -10.02 -1.87 -16.02
CA LEU A 81 -9.68 -0.49 -15.60
C LEU A 81 -8.49 -0.44 -14.64
N LEU A 82 -8.33 -1.46 -13.78
CA LEU A 82 -7.35 -1.43 -12.69
C LEU A 82 -6.31 -2.55 -12.78
N GLY A 83 -6.47 -3.53 -13.68
CA GLY A 83 -5.57 -4.67 -13.79
C GLY A 83 -5.62 -5.61 -12.58
N ILE A 84 -6.74 -5.64 -11.85
CA ILE A 84 -6.91 -6.45 -10.64
C ILE A 84 -7.68 -7.71 -10.98
N ASP A 85 -7.03 -8.88 -10.86
CA ASP A 85 -7.58 -10.16 -11.33
C ASP A 85 -8.39 -10.94 -10.27
N ASN A 86 -8.26 -10.61 -8.98
CA ASN A 86 -8.83 -11.40 -7.88
C ASN A 86 -9.64 -10.49 -6.93
N ILE A 87 -10.89 -10.26 -7.28
CA ILE A 87 -11.85 -9.54 -6.43
C ILE A 87 -13.02 -10.47 -6.15
N GLU A 88 -13.34 -10.63 -4.87
CA GLU A 88 -14.53 -11.36 -4.42
C GLU A 88 -15.55 -10.33 -3.95
N VAL A 89 -16.76 -10.36 -4.51
CA VAL A 89 -17.85 -9.45 -4.14
C VAL A 89 -18.93 -10.22 -3.41
N ASN A 90 -19.20 -9.85 -2.16
CA ASN A 90 -20.21 -10.48 -1.34
C ASN A 90 -21.28 -9.46 -0.94
N GLU A 91 -22.55 -9.82 -1.14
CA GLU A 91 -23.67 -9.08 -0.57
C GLU A 91 -24.06 -9.72 0.76
N SER A 92 -23.71 -9.05 1.87
CA SER A 92 -23.95 -9.60 3.23
C SER A 92 -25.36 -9.26 3.75
N SER A 93 -26.00 -8.23 3.21
CA SER A 93 -27.35 -7.77 3.56
C SER A 93 -27.95 -7.04 2.36
N GLU A 94 -29.28 -6.92 2.29
CA GLU A 94 -30.05 -6.35 1.16
C GLU A 94 -29.43 -5.07 0.55
N ASN A 95 -28.78 -4.23 1.39
CA ASN A 95 -28.17 -2.96 0.99
C ASN A 95 -26.66 -2.82 1.28
N VAL A 96 -25.94 -3.84 1.77
CA VAL A 96 -24.49 -3.74 2.09
C VAL A 96 -23.68 -4.65 1.18
N VAL A 97 -22.75 -4.05 0.44
CA VAL A 97 -21.84 -4.74 -0.47
C VAL A 97 -20.43 -4.70 0.11
N THR A 98 -19.78 -5.86 0.14
CA THR A 98 -18.41 -6.02 0.61
C THR A 98 -17.55 -6.54 -0.53
N VAL A 99 -16.50 -5.79 -0.87
CA VAL A 99 -15.56 -6.13 -1.92
C VAL A 99 -14.20 -6.45 -1.29
N LYS A 100 -13.74 -7.68 -1.45
CA LYS A 100 -12.43 -8.12 -0.96
C LYS A 100 -11.39 -7.91 -2.04
N TYR A 101 -10.28 -7.29 -1.67
CA TYR A 101 -9.18 -6.99 -2.58
C TYR A 101 -7.82 -7.15 -1.89
N GLU A 102 -6.76 -7.31 -2.70
CA GLU A 102 -5.41 -7.51 -2.19
C GLU A 102 -4.49 -6.33 -2.55
N VAL A 103 -3.71 -5.86 -1.58
CA VAL A 103 -2.62 -4.90 -1.79
C VAL A 103 -1.38 -5.40 -1.07
N ASP A 104 -0.27 -5.54 -1.80
CA ASP A 104 1.02 -6.01 -1.27
C ASP A 104 0.91 -7.34 -0.48
N LYS A 105 0.16 -8.31 -1.01
CA LYS A 105 -0.08 -9.63 -0.40
C LYS A 105 -0.88 -9.61 0.91
N LYS A 106 -1.58 -8.51 1.19
CA LYS A 106 -2.49 -8.37 2.32
C LYS A 106 -3.90 -8.14 1.82
N GLN A 107 -4.86 -8.81 2.45
CA GLN A 107 -6.27 -8.70 2.12
C GLN A 107 -6.92 -7.53 2.88
N TYR A 108 -7.78 -6.83 2.18
CA TYR A 108 -8.57 -5.71 2.68
C TYR A 108 -10.02 -5.83 2.20
N TYR A 109 -10.92 -5.20 2.94
CA TYR A 109 -12.35 -5.24 2.67
C TYR A 109 -12.86 -3.82 2.47
N LEU A 110 -13.44 -3.57 1.30
CA LEU A 110 -14.18 -2.35 0.99
C LEU A 110 -15.65 -2.62 1.28
N GLU A 111 -16.24 -1.90 2.23
CA GLU A 111 -17.67 -1.98 2.56
C GLU A 111 -18.35 -0.68 2.15
N PHE A 112 -19.46 -0.76 1.43
CA PHE A 112 -20.31 0.38 1.16
C PHE A 112 -21.78 -0.03 1.14
N ASN A 113 -22.66 0.96 1.31
CA ASN A 113 -24.10 0.74 1.31
C ASN A 113 -24.71 1.29 0.02
N LYS A 114 -25.64 0.56 -0.58
CA LYS A 114 -26.33 0.94 -1.82
C LYS A 114 -27.15 2.23 -1.67
N THR A 115 -27.68 2.49 -0.48
CA THR A 115 -28.61 3.59 -0.17
C THR A 115 -27.91 4.82 0.42
N SER A 116 -26.70 4.68 0.97
CA SER A 116 -26.00 5.80 1.61
C SER A 116 -24.67 6.09 0.94
N THR A 117 -24.36 7.37 0.72
CA THR A 117 -23.10 7.79 0.14
C THR A 117 -21.95 7.60 1.14
N GLY A 118 -21.02 6.71 0.83
CA GLY A 118 -19.82 6.50 1.62
C GLY A 118 -19.31 5.07 1.56
N PHE A 119 -18.01 4.90 1.81
CA PHE A 119 -17.37 3.61 1.88
C PHE A 119 -16.42 3.54 3.07
N LYS A 120 -16.22 2.33 3.58
CA LYS A 120 -15.24 2.01 4.62
C LYS A 120 -14.22 1.03 4.05
N ILE A 121 -13.01 1.11 4.56
CA ILE A 121 -11.96 0.14 4.25
C ILE A 121 -11.50 -0.47 5.56
N GLN A 122 -11.45 -1.80 5.62
CA GLN A 122 -11.03 -2.58 6.77
C GLN A 122 -9.86 -3.50 6.43
N ASP A 123 -9.01 -3.76 7.42
CA ASP A 123 -8.00 -4.82 7.34
C ASP A 123 -8.63 -6.22 7.58
N ASN A 124 -7.81 -7.26 7.49
CA ASN A 124 -8.23 -8.63 7.76
C ASN A 124 -8.65 -8.91 9.21
N ALA A 125 -8.29 -8.02 10.15
CA ALA A 125 -8.75 -8.06 11.54
C ALA A 125 -10.04 -7.23 11.74
N HIS A 126 -10.67 -6.75 10.66
CA HIS A 126 -11.83 -5.86 10.66
C HIS A 126 -11.59 -4.48 11.29
N ASN A 127 -10.33 -4.09 11.46
CA ASN A 127 -9.99 -2.74 11.91
C ASN A 127 -10.25 -1.74 10.78
N GLN A 128 -10.98 -0.68 11.09
CA GLN A 128 -11.27 0.38 10.13
C GLN A 128 -10.00 1.18 9.82
N ILE A 129 -9.55 1.11 8.57
CA ILE A 129 -8.46 1.90 8.02
C ILE A 129 -9.00 3.22 7.48
N TYR A 130 -10.23 3.24 6.95
CA TYR A 130 -10.87 4.44 6.41
C TYR A 130 -12.39 4.42 6.67
N PRO A 131 -13.01 5.57 6.99
CA PRO A 131 -12.39 6.86 7.30
C PRO A 131 -11.58 6.79 8.62
N LEU A 132 -10.61 7.71 8.78
CA LEU A 132 -9.84 7.81 10.02
C LEU A 132 -10.78 8.13 11.18
N THR A 133 -10.83 7.25 12.17
CA THR A 133 -11.37 7.56 13.49
C THR A 133 -10.24 8.13 14.35
N ASP A 134 -10.54 9.12 15.19
CA ASP A 134 -9.56 9.92 15.96
C ASP A 134 -8.53 9.09 16.77
N SER A 135 -8.79 7.81 17.02
CA SER A 135 -7.87 6.88 17.70
C SER A 135 -6.65 6.44 16.86
N THR A 136 -6.63 6.68 15.55
CA THR A 136 -5.52 6.26 14.65
C THR A 136 -4.53 7.37 14.30
N GLN A 137 -4.72 8.58 14.85
CA GLN A 137 -3.88 9.76 14.56
C GLN A 137 -2.73 9.98 15.57
N VAL A 138 -2.64 9.22 16.67
CA VAL A 138 -1.75 9.55 17.81
C VAL A 138 -0.49 8.66 17.92
N SER A 139 -0.31 7.67 17.04
CA SER A 139 0.92 6.85 17.05
C SER A 139 1.83 7.18 15.87
N ALA A 140 2.45 8.36 15.91
CA ALA A 140 3.65 8.70 15.13
C ALA A 140 4.49 9.75 15.86
#